data_AF-A0A968QAC4-F1
#
_entry.id   AF-A0A968QAC4-F1
#
_cell.length_a   1.000
_cell.length_b   1.000
_cell.length_c   1.000
_cell.angle_alpha   90.00
_cell.angle_beta   90.00
_cell.angle_gamma   90.00
#
_symmetry.space_group_name_H-M   'P 1'
#
loop_
_entity.id
_entity.type
_entity.pdbx_description
1 polymer ?
#
loop_
_entity_poly.entity_id
_entity_poly.type
_entity_poly.pdbx_seq_one_letter_code
_entity_poly.pdbx_strand_id
1 'polypeptide(L)'
;MPVIDLQVFSEAERELEYQRLATLEANRCFNLTEDALLRTTLVQLSCDRQVLLVTMHHIISDGWSLEVFTQELATIYAALVTGQPSPLAELSLQYGDFAAWQRQWSQTEVFDSQLNYWQQQLAALPALLELPTDHPRPAIQLSLAD
;
A
#
# COMPACT_ATOMS: atom_id res chain seq x y z
N MET A 1 4.37 17.43 0.62
CA MET A 1 3.01 17.06 0.20
C MET A 1 2.44 18.18 -0.66
N PRO A 2 2.04 17.93 -1.92
CA PRO A 2 1.35 18.90 -2.76
C PRO A 2 -0.04 19.26 -2.21
N VAL A 3 -0.49 20.48 -2.49
CA VAL A 3 -1.84 20.96 -2.20
C VAL A 3 -2.50 21.38 -3.51
N ILE A 4 -3.69 20.85 -3.79
CA ILE A 4 -4.48 21.18 -4.98
C ILE A 4 -5.75 21.90 -4.52
N ASP A 5 -5.94 23.13 -4.98
CA ASP A 5 -7.11 23.93 -4.67
C ASP A 5 -8.19 23.77 -5.75
N LEU A 6 -9.34 23.19 -5.39
CA LEU A 6 -10.49 23.05 -6.27
C LEU A 6 -11.63 24.02 -5.91
N GLN A 7 -11.40 24.98 -5.01
CA GLN A 7 -12.40 25.97 -4.61
C GLN A 7 -12.81 26.90 -5.76
N VAL A 8 -11.95 27.02 -6.79
CA VAL A 8 -12.20 27.79 -8.00
C VAL A 8 -13.30 27.20 -8.89
N PHE A 9 -13.63 25.92 -8.73
CA PHE A 9 -14.65 25.22 -9.51
C PHE A 9 -16.04 25.36 -8.87
N SER A 10 -17.09 25.27 -9.70
CA SER A 10 -18.45 25.08 -9.19
C SER A 10 -18.58 23.74 -8.44
N GLU A 11 -19.61 23.59 -7.62
CA GLU A 11 -19.80 22.38 -6.81
C GLU A 11 -19.86 21.09 -7.65
N ALA A 12 -20.59 21.12 -8.77
CA ALA A 12 -20.71 19.97 -9.67
C ALA A 12 -19.39 19.62 -10.38
N GLU A 13 -18.63 20.63 -10.80
CA GLU A 13 -17.32 20.43 -11.44
C GLU A 13 -16.28 19.94 -10.44
N ARG A 14 -16.38 20.38 -9.19
CA ARG A 14 -15.43 20.06 -8.12
C ARG A 14 -15.42 18.57 -7.78
N GLU A 15 -16.59 17.95 -7.65
CA GLU A 15 -16.69 16.52 -7.37
C GLU A 15 -16.14 15.69 -8.54
N LEU A 16 -16.45 16.07 -9.78
CA LEU A 16 -15.92 15.41 -10.98
C LEU A 16 -14.39 15.51 -11.05
N GLU A 17 -13.84 16.70 -10.76
CA GLU A 17 -12.41 16.92 -10.80
C GLU A 17 -11.68 16.19 -9.66
N TYR A 18 -12.28 16.16 -8.46
CA TYR A 18 -11.79 15.35 -7.35
C TYR A 18 -11.72 13.85 -7.72
N GLN A 19 -12.81 13.28 -8.26
CA GLN A 19 -12.86 11.88 -8.69
C GLN A 19 -11.79 11.58 -9.76
N ARG A 20 -11.62 12.50 -10.71
CA ARG A 20 -10.60 12.40 -11.76
C ARG A 20 -9.19 12.38 -11.18
N LEU A 21 -8.88 13.30 -10.25
CA LEU A 21 -7.57 13.36 -9.58
C LEU A 21 -7.29 12.12 -8.73
N ALA A 22 -8.28 11.66 -7.96
CA ALA A 22 -8.16 10.44 -7.16
C ALA A 22 -7.90 9.21 -8.04
N THR A 23 -8.61 9.09 -9.16
CA THR A 23 -8.42 8.00 -10.13
C THR A 23 -7.04 8.05 -10.77
N LEU A 24 -6.56 9.23 -11.17
CA LEU A 24 -5.22 9.38 -11.75
C LEU A 24 -4.12 9.04 -10.75
N GLU A 25 -4.25 9.50 -9.50
CA GLU A 25 -3.26 9.20 -8.47
C GLU A 25 -3.24 7.70 -8.13
N ALA A 26 -4.41 7.06 -8.04
CA ALA A 26 -4.53 5.63 -7.76
C ALA A 26 -3.95 4.74 -8.89
N ASN A 27 -4.07 5.16 -10.15
CA ASN A 27 -3.55 4.42 -11.30
C ASN A 27 -2.10 4.80 -11.66
N ARG A 28 -1.50 5.76 -10.96
CA ARG A 28 -0.11 6.13 -11.18
C ARG A 28 0.82 5.08 -10.59
N CYS A 29 1.48 4.33 -11.47
CA CYS A 29 2.50 3.36 -11.07
C CYS A 29 3.62 4.00 -10.24
N PHE A 30 4.19 3.21 -9.33
CA PHE A 30 5.40 3.55 -8.61
C PHE A 30 6.61 2.99 -9.36
N ASN A 31 7.67 3.78 -9.47
CA ASN A 31 8.99 3.24 -9.74
C ASN A 31 9.56 2.68 -8.43
N LEU A 32 9.68 1.35 -8.33
CA LEU A 32 10.10 0.69 -7.09
C LEU A 32 11.52 1.01 -6.63
N THR A 33 12.34 1.55 -7.53
CA THR A 33 13.75 1.86 -7.23
C THR A 33 13.92 3.30 -6.77
N GLU A 34 13.10 4.22 -7.28
CA GLU A 34 13.32 5.66 -7.09
C GLU A 34 12.23 6.38 -6.29
N ASP A 35 11.00 5.84 -6.25
CA ASP A 35 9.91 6.49 -5.54
C ASP A 35 9.91 6.14 -4.05
N ALA A 36 9.44 7.07 -3.21
CA ALA A 36 9.26 6.88 -1.77
C ALA A 36 8.14 5.88 -1.38
N LEU A 37 7.54 5.17 -2.35
CA LEU A 37 6.46 4.15 -2.21
C LEU A 37 5.20 4.59 -1.44
N LEU A 38 5.16 5.83 -0.99
CA LEU A 38 4.05 6.52 -0.37
C LEU A 38 3.96 7.92 -1.00
N ARG A 39 2.78 8.28 -1.48
CA ARG A 39 2.46 9.62 -1.99
C ARG A 39 1.25 10.15 -1.26
N THR A 40 1.30 11.44 -0.96
CA THR A 40 0.23 12.16 -0.30
C THR A 40 -0.07 13.44 -1.06
N THR A 41 -1.34 13.77 -1.21
CA THR A 41 -1.81 15.01 -1.83
C THR A 41 -3.02 15.51 -1.07
N LEU A 42 -3.02 16.78 -0.67
CA LEU A 42 -4.16 17.41 -0.02
C LEU A 42 -5.00 18.15 -1.07
N VAL A 43 -6.26 17.77 -1.23
CA VAL A 43 -7.23 18.41 -2.12
C VAL A 43 -8.16 19.29 -1.30
N GLN A 44 -8.15 20.60 -1.55
CA GLN A 44 -9.04 21.56 -0.90
C GLN A 44 -10.33 21.69 -1.70
N LEU A 45 -11.44 21.27 -1.11
CA LEU A 45 -12.76 21.35 -1.74
C LEU A 45 -13.50 22.63 -1.33
N SER A 46 -13.37 23.05 -0.08
CA SER A 46 -13.92 24.31 0.45
C SER A 46 -13.06 24.77 1.63
N CYS A 47 -13.41 25.90 2.23
CA CYS A 47 -12.74 26.39 3.43
C CYS A 47 -12.82 25.41 4.61
N ASP A 48 -13.85 24.58 4.67
CA ASP A 48 -14.16 23.62 5.73
C ASP A 48 -14.05 22.15 5.30
N ARG A 49 -13.87 21.86 4.02
CA ARG A 49 -13.76 20.49 3.50
C ARG A 49 -12.47 20.28 2.71
N GLN A 50 -11.66 19.36 3.20
CA GLN A 50 -10.40 18.95 2.60
C GLN A 50 -10.35 17.43 2.52
N VAL A 51 -9.71 16.89 1.49
CA VAL A 51 -9.50 15.45 1.31
C VAL A 51 -8.01 15.18 1.21
N LEU A 52 -7.51 14.32 2.07
CA LEU A 52 -6.14 13.81 1.97
C LEU A 52 -6.15 12.53 1.14
N LEU A 53 -5.57 12.59 -0.06
CA LEU A 53 -5.25 11.40 -0.84
C LEU A 53 -3.97 10.78 -0.28
N VAL A 54 -4.03 9.49 0.05
CA VAL A 54 -2.88 8.69 0.45
C VAL A 54 -2.81 7.48 -0.46
N THR A 55 -1.70 7.34 -1.19
CA THR A 55 -1.48 6.23 -2.11
C THR A 55 -0.16 5.58 -1.75
N MET A 56 -0.20 4.27 -1.51
CA MET A 56 0.94 3.51 -1.00
C MET A 56 1.10 2.22 -1.79
N HIS A 57 2.33 1.84 -2.08
CA HIS A 57 2.62 0.56 -2.72
C HIS A 57 2.45 -0.59 -1.72
N HIS A 58 1.78 -1.66 -2.14
CA HIS A 58 1.47 -2.83 -1.29
C HIS A 58 2.72 -3.68 -0.95
N ILE A 59 3.91 -3.29 -1.39
CA ILE A 59 5.18 -3.93 -1.00
C ILE A 59 5.67 -3.46 0.38
N ILE A 60 5.24 -2.26 0.80
CA ILE A 60 5.57 -1.68 2.10
C ILE A 60 4.38 -1.69 3.07
N SER A 61 3.26 -2.30 2.67
CA SER A 61 2.03 -2.32 3.45
C SER A 61 1.17 -3.53 3.10
N ASP A 62 0.37 -3.96 4.05
CA ASP A 62 -0.70 -4.92 3.88
C ASP A 62 -2.02 -4.40 4.49
N GLY A 63 -3.06 -5.23 4.42
CA GLY A 63 -4.38 -4.86 4.95
C GLY A 63 -4.38 -4.54 6.44
N TRP A 64 -3.55 -5.22 7.25
CA TRP A 64 -3.44 -4.95 8.68
C TRP A 64 -2.63 -3.68 8.96
N SER A 65 -1.50 -3.51 8.29
CA SER A 65 -0.65 -2.33 8.51
C SER A 65 -1.36 -1.03 8.12
N LEU A 66 -2.27 -1.08 7.13
CA LEU A 66 -3.04 0.09 6.70
C LEU A 66 -4.04 0.57 7.77
N GLU A 67 -4.64 -0.35 8.52
CA GLU A 67 -5.52 -0.02 9.64
C GLU A 67 -4.74 0.67 10.77
N VAL A 68 -3.58 0.12 11.13
CA VAL A 68 -2.66 0.72 12.10
C VAL A 68 -2.24 2.12 11.64
N PHE A 69 -1.78 2.26 10.40
CA PHE A 69 -1.38 3.55 9.83
C PHE A 69 -2.49 4.60 9.94
N THR A 70 -3.72 4.24 9.56
CA THR A 70 -4.85 5.18 9.59
C THR A 70 -5.18 5.62 11.01
N GLN A 71 -5.19 4.69 11.96
CA GLN A 71 -5.46 4.97 13.37
C GLN A 71 -4.36 5.85 14.00
N GLU A 72 -3.10 5.53 13.74
CA GLU A 72 -1.97 6.29 14.27
C GLU A 72 -1.90 7.70 13.66
N LEU A 73 -2.13 7.84 12.36
CA LEU A 73 -2.21 9.14 11.69
C LEU A 73 -3.27 10.04 12.32
N ALA A 74 -4.48 9.51 12.54
CA ALA A 74 -5.56 10.26 13.19
C ALA A 74 -5.19 10.67 14.63
N THR A 75 -4.57 9.76 15.38
CA THR A 75 -4.15 9.97 16.76
C THR A 75 -3.08 11.06 16.87
N ILE A 76 -2.03 10.97 16.04
CA ILE A 76 -0.95 11.96 15.98
C ILE A 76 -1.50 13.31 15.53
N TYR A 77 -2.32 13.33 14.47
CA TYR A 77 -2.92 14.56 13.97
C TYR A 77 -3.72 15.31 15.04
N ALA A 78 -4.59 14.61 15.78
CA ALA A 78 -5.38 15.22 16.85
C ALA A 78 -4.50 15.82 17.97
N ALA A 79 -3.42 15.13 18.36
CA ALA A 79 -2.48 15.64 19.36
C ALA A 79 -1.76 16.89 18.86
N LEU A 80 -1.23 16.86 17.64
CA LEU A 80 -0.47 17.98 17.07
C LEU A 80 -1.35 19.24 16.87
N VAL A 81 -2.61 19.09 16.45
CA VAL A 81 -3.55 20.21 16.29
C VAL A 81 -3.85 20.90 17.63
N THR A 82 -3.78 20.17 18.75
CA THR A 82 -3.96 20.72 20.10
C THR A 82 -2.65 21.15 20.78
N GLY A 83 -1.53 21.15 20.03
CA GLY A 83 -0.21 21.54 20.53
C GLY A 83 0.44 20.52 21.46
N GLN A 84 -0.08 19.28 21.49
CA GLN A 84 0.50 18.18 22.26
C GLN A 84 1.47 17.36 21.40
N PRO A 85 2.50 16.73 22.00
CA PRO A 85 3.37 15.81 21.27
C PRO A 85 2.63 14.52 20.88
N SER A 86 3.25 13.68 20.04
CA SER A 86 2.72 12.34 19.74
C SER A 86 2.47 11.56 21.04
N PRO A 87 1.27 11.00 21.25
CA PRO A 87 0.97 10.18 22.42
C PRO A 87 1.40 8.71 22.25
N LEU A 88 1.83 8.33 21.04
CA LEU A 88 2.24 6.97 20.71
C LEU A 88 3.68 6.74 21.17
N ALA A 89 3.93 5.57 21.76
CA ALA A 89 5.27 5.16 22.12
C ALA A 89 6.09 4.85 20.86
N GLU A 90 7.38 5.16 20.89
CA GLU A 90 8.28 4.76 19.81
C GLU A 90 8.37 3.24 19.72
N LEU A 91 8.36 2.72 18.49
CA LEU A 91 8.51 1.29 18.23
C LEU A 91 9.95 0.86 18.58
N SER A 92 10.06 -0.07 19.53
CA SER A 92 11.34 -0.67 19.91
C SER A 92 11.95 -1.55 18.83
N LEU A 93 11.16 -1.95 17.83
CA LEU A 93 11.56 -2.79 16.71
C LEU A 93 11.05 -2.17 15.41
N GLN A 94 11.92 -2.11 14.42
CA GLN A 94 11.61 -1.65 13.08
C GLN A 94 11.40 -2.84 12.14
N TYR A 95 10.73 -2.61 11.00
CA TYR A 95 10.52 -3.67 10.01
C TYR A 95 11.85 -4.25 9.47
N GLY A 96 12.91 -3.44 9.43
CA GLY A 96 14.26 -3.91 9.08
C GLY A 96 14.80 -4.98 10.05
N ASP A 97 14.49 -4.87 11.34
CA ASP A 97 14.88 -5.85 12.35
C ASP A 97 14.10 -7.16 12.14
N PHE A 98 12.80 -7.04 11.85
CA PHE A 98 11.96 -8.19 11.50
C PHE A 98 12.49 -8.91 10.25
N ALA A 99 12.87 -8.17 9.20
CA ALA A 99 13.42 -8.74 7.98
C ALA A 99 14.77 -9.45 8.22
N ALA A 100 15.63 -8.89 9.08
CA ALA A 100 16.89 -9.52 9.47
C ALA A 100 16.65 -10.82 10.27
N TRP A 101 15.72 -10.80 11.22
CA TRP A 101 15.30 -11.98 11.98
C TRP A 101 14.72 -13.07 11.06
N GLN A 102 13.84 -12.71 10.14
CA GLN A 102 13.25 -13.65 9.19
C GLN A 102 14.31 -14.32 8.31
N ARG A 103 15.32 -13.57 7.86
CA ARG A 103 16.43 -14.11 7.07
C ARG A 103 17.28 -15.11 7.85
N GLN A 104 17.50 -14.87 9.14
CA GLN A 104 18.20 -15.83 10.01
C GLN A 104 17.36 -17.10 10.19
N TRP A 105 16.05 -16.97 10.35
CA TRP A 105 15.14 -18.11 10.47
C TRP A 105 15.12 -19.01 9.23
N SER A 106 15.28 -18.44 8.03
CA SER A 106 15.38 -19.21 6.78
C SER A 106 16.59 -20.15 6.70
N GLN A 107 17.55 -20.07 7.64
CA GLN A 107 18.73 -20.93 7.70
C GLN A 107 18.57 -22.10 8.70
N THR A 108 17.35 -22.37 9.15
CA THR A 108 17.07 -23.38 10.17
C THR A 108 16.47 -24.65 9.57
N GLU A 109 16.63 -25.78 10.26
CA GLU A 109 16.00 -27.06 9.89
C GLU A 109 14.46 -26.95 9.79
N VAL A 110 13.86 -25.99 10.51
CA VAL A 110 12.43 -25.70 10.43
C VAL A 110 12.05 -25.20 9.04
N PHE A 111 12.85 -24.35 8.42
CA PHE A 111 12.61 -23.86 7.07
C PHE A 111 12.59 -25.02 6.06
N ASP A 112 13.57 -25.93 6.14
CA ASP A 112 13.65 -27.11 5.27
C ASP A 112 12.45 -28.03 5.45
N SER A 113 11.98 -28.21 6.69
CA SER A 113 10.77 -29.01 6.96
C SER A 113 9.51 -28.40 6.34
N GLN A 114 9.36 -27.08 6.42
CA GLN A 114 8.25 -26.34 5.82
C GLN A 114 8.31 -26.41 4.29
N LEU A 115 9.51 -26.24 3.71
CA LEU A 115 9.73 -26.36 2.28
C LEU A 115 9.35 -27.75 1.78
N ASN A 116 9.86 -28.80 2.41
CA ASN A 116 9.54 -30.18 2.05
C ASN A 116 8.04 -30.47 2.18
N TYR A 117 7.39 -29.99 3.24
CA TYR A 117 5.95 -30.13 3.40
C TYR A 117 5.20 -29.50 2.22
N TRP A 118 5.48 -28.24 1.88
CA TRP A 118 4.79 -27.57 0.78
C TRP A 118 5.10 -28.20 -0.58
N GLN A 119 6.32 -28.67 -0.82
CA GLN A 119 6.64 -29.44 -2.03
C GLN A 119 5.75 -30.69 -2.15
N GLN A 120 5.58 -31.45 -1.05
CA GLN A 120 4.74 -32.63 -1.04
C GLN A 120 3.25 -32.30 -1.22
N GLN A 121 2.74 -31.27 -0.54
CA GLN A 121 1.33 -30.85 -0.66
C GLN A 121 0.99 -30.38 -2.07
N LEU A 122 1.92 -29.67 -2.72
CA LEU A 122 1.70 -29.09 -4.05
C LEU A 122 2.04 -30.07 -5.18
N ALA A 123 2.71 -31.20 -4.91
CA ALA A 123 3.19 -32.13 -5.93
C ALA A 123 2.09 -32.71 -6.83
N ALA A 124 0.89 -32.91 -6.28
CA ALA A 124 -0.25 -33.49 -6.99
C ALA A 124 -1.21 -32.45 -7.57
N LEU A 125 -0.95 -31.16 -7.35
CA LEU A 125 -1.81 -30.11 -7.88
C LEU A 125 -1.57 -29.94 -9.38
N PRO A 126 -2.64 -29.70 -10.16
CA PRO A 126 -2.48 -29.40 -11.57
C PRO A 126 -1.69 -28.09 -11.71
N ALA A 127 -0.73 -28.07 -12.64
CA ALA A 127 0.03 -26.87 -12.96
C ALA A 127 -0.84 -25.71 -13.47
N LEU A 128 -2.07 -26.03 -13.91
CA LEU A 128 -3.05 -25.09 -14.41
C LEU A 128 -4.43 -25.41 -13.82
N LEU A 129 -5.09 -24.38 -13.29
CA LEU A 129 -6.52 -24.45 -13.00
C LEU A 129 -7.28 -24.08 -14.29
N GLU A 130 -8.16 -24.97 -14.75
CA GLU A 130 -9.06 -24.73 -15.88
C GLU A 130 -10.24 -23.84 -15.46
N LEU A 131 -9.93 -22.59 -15.15
CA LEU A 131 -10.95 -21.58 -14.93
C LEU A 131 -11.34 -20.93 -16.26
N PRO A 132 -12.61 -20.52 -16.45
CA PRO A 132 -13.00 -19.71 -17.58
C PRO A 132 -12.15 -18.44 -17.65
N THR A 133 -11.54 -18.16 -18.80
CA THR A 133 -10.73 -16.96 -19.01
C THR A 133 -11.37 -16.04 -20.05
N ASP A 134 -11.27 -14.73 -19.84
CA ASP A 134 -11.76 -13.71 -20.78
C ASP A 134 -10.92 -13.66 -22.07
N HIS A 135 -9.65 -14.09 -21.99
CA HIS A 135 -8.70 -14.14 -23.09
C HIS A 135 -7.90 -15.45 -23.08
N PRO A 136 -7.43 -15.94 -24.24
CA PRO A 136 -6.58 -17.13 -24.30
C PRO A 136 -5.26 -16.87 -23.55
N ARG A 137 -4.85 -17.82 -22.72
CA ARG A 137 -3.60 -17.72 -21.95
C ARG A 137 -2.39 -17.72 -22.91
N PRO A 138 -1.50 -16.72 -22.85
CA PRO A 138 -0.29 -16.73 -23.65
C PRO A 138 0.63 -17.89 -23.22
N ALA A 139 1.31 -18.52 -24.19
CA ALA A 139 2.20 -19.65 -23.94
C ALA A 139 3.43 -19.30 -23.08
N ILE A 140 3.77 -18.00 -23.03
CA ILE A 140 4.83 -17.45 -22.19
C ILE A 140 4.19 -16.40 -21.29
N GLN A 141 4.30 -16.62 -19.99
CA GLN A 141 3.87 -15.64 -19.00
C GLN A 141 5.02 -14.66 -18.77
N LEU A 142 5.04 -13.57 -19.55
CA LEU A 142 5.98 -12.46 -19.33
C LEU A 142 5.49 -11.70 -18.09
N SER A 143 6.26 -11.75 -17.01
CA SER A 143 6.16 -10.76 -15.94
C SER A 143 6.74 -9.46 -16.49
N LEU A 144 5.89 -8.57 -16.99
CA LEU A 144 6.30 -7.22 -17.38
C LEU A 144 6.66 -6.45 -16.10
N ALA A 145 7.93 -6.53 -15.73
CA ALA A 145 8.60 -5.60 -14.85
C ALA A 145 9.72 -4.96 -15.68
N ASP A 146 9.34 -3.97 -16.50
CA ASP A 146 10.22 -2.96 -17.06
C ASP A 146 9.72 -1.59 -16.60
#